data_AF-M8CL32-F1
#
_entry.id   AF-M8CL32-F1
#
_cell.length_a   1.000
_cell.length_b   1.000
_cell.length_c   1.000
_cell.angle_alpha   90.00
_cell.angle_beta   90.00
_cell.angle_gamma   90.00
#
_symmetry.space_group_name_H-M   'P 1'
#
loop_
_entity.id
_entity.type
_entity.pdbx_description
1 polymer ?
#
loop_
_entity_poly.entity_id
_entity_poly.type
_entity_poly.pdbx_seq_one_letter_code
_entity_poly.pdbx_strand_id
1 'polypeptide(L)'
;MAAAIAAGRGRREIVSPAILIYGGYPEFEVSCLENRTTPVILNSAAISLGFAILNISYEERSLHVVDLGKSYLLQHAPNSCQVPIWNTSAKLSAQFRINPGNLELIFYSCPEAAGAAALAEDGELVRTGMGCGNKSKVFVRAGGRYNDTGGYEGCDAAVTPVLGTWSGEVNASDYERLISDGFLLTWESAPTSWLEVRVLNLSPLP
;
A
#
# COMPACT_ATOMS: atom_id res chain seq x y z
N MET A 1 -17.62 -4.28 10.51
CA MET A 1 -17.69 -5.75 10.73
C MET A 1 -16.32 -6.33 10.37
N ALA A 2 -15.57 -6.86 11.34
CA ALA A 2 -14.23 -7.41 11.10
C ALA A 2 -14.34 -8.84 10.55
N ALA A 3 -13.50 -9.18 9.57
CA ALA A 3 -13.45 -10.51 8.97
C ALA A 3 -12.00 -11.02 9.00
N ALA A 4 -11.78 -12.22 9.53
CA ALA A 4 -10.47 -12.87 9.48
C ALA A 4 -10.45 -13.83 8.28
N ILE A 5 -9.35 -13.87 7.52
CA ILE A 5 -9.21 -14.85 6.43
C ILE A 5 -8.22 -15.93 6.85
N ALA A 6 -8.70 -17.18 6.96
CA ALA A 6 -7.89 -18.33 7.34
C ALA A 6 -7.55 -19.18 6.11
N ALA A 7 -6.31 -19.67 6.04
CA ALA A 7 -5.84 -20.57 5.00
C ALA A 7 -6.19 -22.03 5.34
N GLY A 8 -7.21 -22.58 4.68
CA GLY A 8 -7.55 -24.00 4.70
C GLY A 8 -7.46 -24.61 3.30
N ARG A 9 -6.86 -25.80 3.17
CA ARG A 9 -6.72 -26.52 1.90
C ARG A 9 -8.07 -27.08 1.45
N GLY A 10 -8.91 -26.24 0.84
CA GLY A 10 -10.20 -26.66 0.26
C GLY A 10 -11.16 -25.48 0.06
N ARG A 11 -11.57 -25.27 -1.20
CA ARG A 11 -12.69 -24.44 -1.71
C ARG A 11 -13.27 -23.30 -0.82
N ARG A 12 -12.84 -22.09 -1.18
CA ARG A 12 -13.53 -20.77 -1.28
C ARG A 12 -14.94 -20.62 -0.67
N GLU A 13 -15.10 -19.61 0.18
CA GLU A 13 -16.22 -18.66 0.20
C GLU A 13 -15.89 -17.47 1.12
N ILE A 14 -16.26 -16.24 0.73
CA ILE A 14 -16.28 -15.09 1.65
C ILE A 14 -17.57 -15.21 2.45
N VAL A 15 -17.48 -15.82 3.62
CA VAL A 15 -18.63 -15.95 4.53
C VAL A 15 -18.50 -14.92 5.64
N SER A 16 -19.42 -13.96 5.64
CA SER A 16 -19.76 -13.18 6.84
C SER A 16 -21.10 -13.72 7.38
N PRO A 17 -21.34 -13.84 8.70
CA PRO A 17 -20.49 -13.50 9.83
C PRO A 17 -20.01 -14.75 10.60
N ALA A 18 -18.85 -14.65 11.27
CA ALA A 18 -18.34 -15.62 12.25
C ALA A 18 -18.28 -17.09 11.79
N ILE A 19 -17.23 -17.47 11.05
CA ILE A 19 -16.84 -18.88 10.94
C ILE A 19 -15.66 -19.16 11.88
N LEU A 20 -15.96 -19.93 12.93
CA LEU A 20 -15.00 -20.74 13.67
C LEU A 20 -14.35 -21.73 12.70
N ILE A 21 -13.05 -21.57 12.42
CA ILE A 21 -12.25 -22.63 11.80
C ILE A 21 -11.33 -23.21 12.86
N TYR A 22 -11.59 -24.48 13.21
CA TYR A 22 -10.72 -25.28 14.06
C TYR A 22 -9.32 -25.37 13.43
N GLY A 23 -8.31 -24.81 14.10
CA GLY A 23 -6.91 -25.23 13.90
C GLY A 23 -5.97 -24.31 13.10
N GLY A 24 -6.20 -23.00 13.04
CA GLY A 24 -5.19 -22.07 12.50
C GLY A 24 -5.41 -20.63 12.97
N TYR A 25 -4.35 -19.95 13.43
CA TYR A 25 -4.40 -18.51 13.69
C TYR A 25 -4.46 -17.75 12.34
N PRO A 26 -5.31 -16.72 12.20
CA PRO A 26 -5.33 -15.91 10.99
C PRO A 26 -3.98 -15.18 10.85
N GLU A 27 -3.36 -15.27 9.66
CA GLU A 27 -2.07 -14.63 9.39
C GLU A 27 -2.16 -13.10 9.41
N PHE A 28 -3.36 -12.55 9.17
CA PHE A 28 -3.67 -11.11 9.28
C PHE A 28 -5.18 -10.86 9.36
N GLU A 29 -5.58 -9.70 9.90
CA GLU A 29 -6.98 -9.29 10.05
C GLU A 29 -7.37 -8.31 8.92
N VAL A 30 -8.57 -8.50 8.36
CA VAL A 30 -9.17 -7.59 7.37
C VAL A 30 -10.53 -7.06 7.86
N SER A 31 -10.98 -5.95 7.30
CA SER A 31 -12.30 -5.40 7.60
C SER A 31 -13.01 -4.98 6.34
N CYS A 32 -14.29 -5.30 6.26
CA CYS A 32 -15.18 -4.63 5.32
C CYS A 32 -15.76 -3.41 6.06
N LEU A 33 -15.27 -2.23 5.70
CA LEU A 33 -15.86 -0.98 6.16
C LEU A 33 -17.33 -0.92 5.69
N GLU A 34 -18.22 -0.39 6.54
CA GLU A 34 -19.65 -0.33 6.22
C GLU A 34 -19.87 0.35 4.84
N ASN A 35 -20.71 -0.26 4.01
CA ASN A 35 -20.97 0.10 2.60
C ASN A 35 -19.82 -0.11 1.59
N ARG A 36 -18.69 -0.74 1.97
CA ARG A 36 -17.66 -1.17 1.02
C ARG A 36 -17.65 -2.69 0.86
N THR A 37 -17.76 -3.15 -0.38
CA THR A 37 -17.61 -4.58 -0.74
C THR A 37 -16.14 -5.02 -0.75
N THR A 38 -15.20 -4.08 -0.78
CA THR A 38 -13.76 -4.38 -0.86
C THR A 38 -13.14 -4.45 0.54
N PRO A 39 -12.51 -5.58 0.91
CA PRO A 39 -11.88 -5.73 2.22
C PRO A 39 -10.63 -4.85 2.33
N VAL A 40 -10.39 -4.31 3.53
CA VAL A 40 -9.28 -3.40 3.85
C VAL A 40 -8.42 -3.99 4.96
N ILE A 41 -7.10 -3.83 4.87
CA ILE A 41 -6.16 -4.24 5.94
C ILE A 41 -6.36 -3.35 7.18
N LEU A 42 -6.65 -3.96 8.33
CA LEU A 42 -6.90 -3.24 9.60
C LEU A 42 -5.63 -2.71 10.28
N ASN A 43 -4.52 -3.43 10.14
CA ASN A 43 -3.25 -3.06 10.77
C ASN A 43 -2.41 -2.13 9.88
N SER A 44 -3.00 -1.17 9.18
CA SER A 44 -2.21 -0.08 8.59
C SER A 44 -1.84 0.95 9.66
N ALA A 45 -0.73 1.67 9.49
CA ALA A 45 -0.35 2.74 10.41
C ALA A 45 -1.49 3.76 10.59
N ALA A 46 -1.57 4.41 11.77
CA ALA A 46 -2.64 5.37 12.11
C ALA A 46 -2.78 6.56 11.12
N ILE A 47 -1.76 6.78 10.30
CA ILE A 47 -1.69 7.80 9.24
C ILE A 47 -2.27 7.33 7.88
N SER A 48 -2.87 6.14 7.83
CA SER A 48 -3.35 5.50 6.60
C SER A 48 -4.88 5.40 6.56
N LEU A 49 -5.46 5.55 5.36
CA LEU A 49 -6.85 5.17 5.08
C LEU A 49 -7.00 3.65 4.84
N GLY A 50 -5.92 2.89 4.97
CA GLY A 50 -5.86 1.46 4.74
C GLY A 50 -5.49 1.08 3.31
N PHE A 51 -5.37 -0.23 3.10
CA PHE A 51 -5.11 -0.84 1.81
C PHE A 51 -6.30 -1.69 1.40
N ALA A 52 -6.93 -1.35 0.29
CA ALA A 52 -8.01 -2.16 -0.26
C ALA A 52 -7.42 -3.37 -1.00
N ILE A 53 -7.89 -4.57 -0.68
CA ILE A 53 -7.42 -5.81 -1.28
C ILE A 53 -8.23 -6.11 -2.53
N LEU A 54 -7.56 -6.14 -3.68
CA LEU A 54 -8.13 -6.52 -4.97
C LEU A 54 -8.09 -8.04 -5.17
N ASN A 55 -6.99 -8.68 -4.78
CA ASN A 55 -6.81 -10.13 -4.90
C ASN A 55 -5.82 -10.68 -3.85
N ILE A 56 -5.94 -11.98 -3.57
CA ILE A 56 -5.08 -12.71 -2.63
C ILE A 56 -4.57 -13.98 -3.29
N SER A 57 -3.24 -14.16 -3.32
CA SER A 57 -2.59 -15.41 -3.70
C SER A 57 -1.97 -16.06 -2.47
N TYR A 58 -2.56 -17.15 -2.00
CA TYR A 58 -2.04 -17.90 -0.85
C TYR A 58 -0.79 -18.71 -1.18
N GLU A 59 -0.70 -19.21 -2.42
CA GLU A 59 0.45 -19.98 -2.87
C GLU A 59 1.71 -19.10 -2.94
N GLU A 60 1.55 -17.89 -3.47
CA GLU A 60 2.64 -16.91 -3.57
C GLU A 60 2.78 -16.03 -2.32
N ARG A 61 1.87 -16.18 -1.35
CA ARG A 61 1.75 -15.32 -0.16
C ARG A 61 1.79 -13.83 -0.52
N SER A 62 0.98 -13.45 -1.52
CA SER A 62 0.94 -12.09 -2.07
C SER A 62 -0.47 -11.48 -2.07
N LEU A 63 -0.56 -10.19 -1.73
CA LEU A 63 -1.79 -9.40 -1.78
C LEU A 63 -1.67 -8.37 -2.89
N HIS A 64 -2.63 -8.34 -3.79
CA HIS A 64 -2.78 -7.25 -4.73
C HIS A 64 -3.65 -6.17 -4.10
N VAL A 65 -3.09 -4.98 -3.87
CA VAL A 65 -3.73 -3.93 -3.08
C VAL A 65 -3.65 -2.55 -3.71
N VAL A 66 -4.56 -1.66 -3.29
CA VAL A 66 -4.57 -0.23 -3.60
C VAL A 66 -4.39 0.58 -2.31
N ASP A 67 -3.49 1.57 -2.32
CA ASP A 67 -3.35 2.55 -1.24
C ASP A 67 -4.52 3.54 -1.29
N LEU A 68 -5.49 3.38 -0.38
CA LEU A 68 -6.70 4.20 -0.36
C LEU A 68 -6.41 5.67 -0.09
N GLY A 69 -5.31 5.98 0.61
CA GLY A 69 -4.86 7.35 0.84
C GLY A 69 -4.45 8.03 -0.47
N LYS A 70 -3.68 7.33 -1.31
CA LYS A 70 -3.26 7.86 -2.63
C LYS A 70 -4.46 8.00 -3.57
N SER A 71 -5.31 6.98 -3.63
CA SER A 71 -6.52 7.01 -4.46
C SER A 71 -7.46 8.16 -4.08
N TYR A 72 -7.66 8.41 -2.78
CA TYR A 72 -8.47 9.52 -2.29
C TYR A 72 -7.92 10.88 -2.69
N LEU A 73 -6.60 11.08 -2.59
CA LEU A 73 -5.94 12.34 -2.99
C LEU A 73 -6.19 12.67 -4.46
N LEU A 74 -6.06 11.69 -5.36
CA LEU A 74 -6.32 11.87 -6.79
C LEU A 74 -7.77 12.26 -7.08
N GLN A 75 -8.70 11.55 -6.46
CA GLN A 75 -10.11 11.62 -6.85
C GLN A 75 -10.89 12.76 -6.15
N HIS A 76 -10.58 13.02 -4.88
CA HIS A 76 -11.44 13.83 -4.02
C HIS A 76 -10.74 15.05 -3.44
N ALA A 77 -9.41 15.08 -3.42
CA ALA A 77 -8.66 16.14 -2.76
C ALA A 77 -7.38 16.54 -3.51
N PRO A 78 -7.44 16.86 -4.82
CA PRO A 78 -6.26 17.14 -5.62
C PRO A 78 -5.50 18.39 -5.15
N ASN A 79 -6.14 19.29 -4.39
CA ASN A 79 -5.53 20.50 -3.82
C ASN A 79 -5.10 20.35 -2.36
N SER A 80 -5.18 19.15 -1.78
CA SER A 80 -4.84 18.87 -0.39
C SER A 80 -3.62 17.99 -0.30
N CYS A 81 -2.73 18.31 0.63
CA CYS A 81 -1.65 17.43 1.07
C CYS A 81 -1.78 17.08 2.56
N GLN A 82 -3.00 17.18 3.11
CA GLN A 82 -3.29 16.86 4.52
C GLN A 82 -3.12 15.37 4.84
N VAL A 83 -3.33 14.48 3.87
CA VAL A 83 -2.71 13.15 3.91
C VAL A 83 -1.36 13.38 3.28
N PRO A 84 -0.26 13.43 4.06
CA PRO A 84 1.00 13.78 3.45
C PRO A 84 1.27 12.70 2.43
N ILE A 85 1.90 13.12 1.34
CA ILE A 85 2.38 12.22 0.33
C ILE A 85 3.51 11.44 1.04
N TRP A 86 3.18 10.53 1.95
CA TRP A 86 4.14 9.68 2.63
C TRP A 86 4.49 8.56 1.66
N ASN A 87 5.67 8.00 1.88
CA ASN A 87 5.98 6.70 1.32
C ASN A 87 4.90 5.72 1.72
N THR A 88 4.37 4.97 0.75
CA THR A 88 3.38 3.93 1.02
C THR A 88 3.94 2.89 2.00
N SER A 89 5.25 2.64 1.99
CA SER A 89 5.94 1.78 2.95
C SER A 89 5.77 2.23 4.41
N ALA A 90 5.72 3.54 4.68
CA ALA A 90 5.54 4.08 6.04
C ALA A 90 4.13 3.79 6.62
N LYS A 91 3.18 3.38 5.77
CA LYS A 91 1.81 3.06 6.15
C LYS A 91 1.61 1.57 6.45
N LEU A 92 2.58 0.72 6.14
CA LEU A 92 2.48 -0.74 6.28
C LEU A 92 2.78 -1.18 7.72
N SER A 93 2.05 -2.19 8.20
CA SER A 93 2.47 -2.95 9.39
C SER A 93 3.69 -3.80 9.07
N ALA A 94 4.50 -4.08 10.10
CA ALA A 94 5.74 -4.85 10.03
C ALA A 94 5.59 -6.24 9.37
N GLN A 95 4.39 -6.81 9.36
CA GLN A 95 4.11 -8.13 8.76
C GLN A 95 4.06 -8.12 7.22
N PHE A 96 3.87 -6.94 6.61
CA PHE A 96 3.77 -6.81 5.16
C PHE A 96 5.04 -6.18 4.59
N ARG A 97 5.45 -6.68 3.42
CA ARG A 97 6.56 -6.15 2.63
C ARG A 97 6.06 -5.75 1.26
N ILE A 98 6.63 -4.70 0.67
CA ILE A 98 6.41 -4.37 -0.73
C ILE A 98 7.11 -5.45 -1.55
N ASN A 99 6.39 -6.07 -2.50
CA ASN A 99 6.98 -7.07 -3.37
C ASN A 99 8.10 -6.42 -4.22
N PRO A 100 9.31 -7.00 -4.28
CA PRO A 100 10.43 -6.45 -5.05
C PRO A 100 10.21 -6.43 -6.57
N GLY A 101 9.19 -7.15 -7.06
CA GLY A 101 8.76 -7.08 -8.46
C GLY A 101 7.93 -5.84 -8.81
N ASN A 102 7.50 -5.05 -7.83
CA ASN A 102 6.86 -3.76 -8.09
C ASN A 102 7.87 -2.74 -8.62
N LEU A 103 7.36 -1.78 -9.37
CA LEU A 103 8.10 -0.57 -9.76
C LEU A 103 7.69 0.60 -8.85
N GLU A 104 8.33 1.74 -9.05
CA GLU A 104 8.13 2.91 -8.21
C GLU A 104 7.54 4.07 -9.00
N LEU A 105 6.63 4.78 -8.33
CA LEU A 105 6.10 6.04 -8.79
C LEU A 105 6.37 7.08 -7.71
N ILE A 106 7.18 8.08 -8.02
CA ILE A 106 7.71 9.02 -7.05
C ILE A 106 7.05 10.37 -7.27
N PHE A 107 6.39 10.84 -6.22
CA PHE A 107 5.75 12.13 -6.19
C PHE A 107 6.67 13.16 -5.55
N TYR A 108 6.78 14.31 -6.20
CA TYR A 108 7.55 15.45 -5.72
C TYR A 108 6.61 16.63 -5.49
N SER A 109 6.51 17.11 -4.24
CA SER A 109 5.83 18.35 -3.91
C SER A 109 6.86 19.48 -3.91
N CYS A 110 6.78 20.36 -4.91
CA CYS A 110 7.75 21.42 -5.12
C CYS A 110 7.09 22.80 -5.11
N PRO A 111 7.69 23.81 -4.45
CA PRO A 111 7.41 25.21 -4.76
C PRO A 111 7.62 25.49 -6.25
N GLU A 112 6.97 26.53 -6.78
CA GLU A 112 6.96 26.82 -8.22
C GLU A 112 8.37 26.89 -8.85
N ALA A 113 9.30 27.62 -8.23
CA ALA A 113 10.67 27.76 -8.72
C ALA A 113 11.45 26.43 -8.71
N ALA A 114 11.32 25.64 -7.64
CA ALA A 114 11.95 24.33 -7.54
C ALA A 114 11.38 23.33 -8.54
N GLY A 115 10.05 23.34 -8.75
CA GLY A 115 9.39 22.49 -9.74
C GLY A 115 9.79 22.85 -11.18
N ALA A 116 9.98 24.14 -11.48
CA ALA A 116 10.49 24.59 -12.78
C ALA A 116 11.93 24.13 -13.02
N ALA A 117 12.79 24.18 -12.00
CA ALA A 117 14.15 23.66 -12.08
C ALA A 117 14.17 22.13 -12.29
N ALA A 118 13.36 21.40 -11.52
CA ALA A 118 13.24 19.94 -11.65
C ALA A 118 12.79 19.51 -13.06
N LEU A 119 11.79 20.19 -13.65
CA LEU A 119 11.35 19.94 -15.01
C LEU A 119 12.41 20.27 -16.08
N ALA A 120 13.29 21.24 -15.81
CA ALA A 120 14.37 21.61 -16.73
C ALA A 120 15.53 20.60 -16.66
N GLU A 121 15.76 20.01 -15.49
CA GLU A 121 16.74 18.95 -15.28
C GLU A 121 16.28 17.59 -15.83
N ASP A 122 14.97 17.32 -15.75
CA ASP A 122 14.42 15.99 -15.98
C ASP A 122 13.21 15.97 -16.93
N GLY A 123 13.45 15.48 -18.15
CA GLY A 123 12.43 15.37 -19.19
C GLY A 123 11.41 14.25 -18.99
N GLU A 124 11.61 13.34 -18.03
CA GLU A 124 10.66 12.26 -17.71
C GLU A 124 9.74 12.63 -16.53
N LEU A 125 10.01 13.77 -15.88
CA LEU A 125 9.18 14.29 -14.80
C LEU A 125 7.87 14.86 -15.38
N VAL A 126 6.74 14.36 -14.89
CA VAL A 126 5.42 14.76 -15.34
C VAL A 126 4.75 15.65 -14.31
N ARG A 127 4.23 16.80 -14.75
CA ARG A 127 3.40 17.66 -13.89
C ARG A 127 2.02 17.03 -13.73
N THR A 128 1.59 16.81 -12.49
CA THR A 128 0.25 16.29 -12.20
C THR A 128 -0.79 17.41 -12.08
N GLY A 129 -2.08 17.04 -12.04
CA GLY A 129 -3.16 17.95 -11.67
C GLY A 129 -3.21 18.33 -10.19
N MET A 130 -2.38 17.71 -9.34
CA MET A 130 -2.39 17.90 -7.88
C MET A 130 -1.54 19.09 -7.42
N GLY A 131 -1.90 19.66 -6.27
CA GLY A 131 -1.14 20.70 -5.57
C GLY A 131 -1.35 20.64 -4.07
N CYS A 132 -0.39 21.17 -3.31
CA CYS A 132 -0.54 21.34 -1.86
C CYS A 132 -0.92 22.79 -1.54
N GLY A 133 -2.21 23.09 -1.69
CA GLY A 133 -2.72 24.46 -1.59
C GLY A 133 -2.06 25.40 -2.60
N ASN A 134 -1.90 26.67 -2.22
CA ASN A 134 -1.39 27.72 -3.11
C ASN A 134 0.15 27.73 -3.24
N LYS A 135 0.88 26.83 -2.55
CA LYS A 135 2.33 26.97 -2.35
C LYS A 135 3.18 25.97 -3.13
N SER A 136 2.67 24.79 -3.43
CA SER A 136 3.43 23.78 -4.19
C SER A 136 2.58 23.05 -5.23
N LYS A 137 3.24 22.60 -6.28
CA LYS A 137 2.70 21.72 -7.31
C LYS A 137 3.31 20.35 -7.16
N VAL A 138 2.53 19.32 -7.53
CA VAL A 138 2.99 17.94 -7.43
C VAL A 138 3.39 17.45 -8.82
N PHE A 139 4.58 16.86 -8.87
CA PHE A 139 5.16 16.23 -10.04
C PHE A 139 5.33 14.74 -9.78
N VAL A 140 5.45 13.95 -10.84
CA VAL A 140 5.59 12.50 -10.74
C VAL A 140 6.65 11.99 -11.70
N ARG A 141 7.52 11.12 -11.21
CA ARG A 141 8.54 10.41 -12.01
C ARG A 141 8.30 8.91 -11.86
N ALA A 142 8.43 8.20 -12.97
CA ALA A 142 8.53 6.75 -12.95
C ALA A 142 9.94 6.38 -12.48
N GLY A 143 10.03 5.68 -11.35
CA GLY A 143 11.27 5.13 -10.84
C GLY A 143 11.46 3.70 -11.35
N GLY A 144 12.72 3.32 -11.59
CA GLY A 144 13.12 1.93 -11.77
C GLY A 144 12.99 1.10 -10.48
N ARG A 145 13.76 0.03 -10.35
CA ARG A 145 13.78 -0.79 -9.12
C ARG A 145 14.64 -0.09 -8.06
N TYR A 146 14.01 0.39 -6.98
CA TYR A 146 14.59 0.84 -5.70
C TYR A 146 16.10 1.16 -5.71
N ASN A 147 16.50 2.37 -6.13
CA ASN A 147 17.68 3.16 -5.68
C ASN A 147 18.07 4.31 -6.65
N ASP A 148 17.47 4.44 -7.82
CA ASP A 148 18.01 5.32 -8.88
C ASP A 148 17.47 6.76 -8.89
N THR A 149 16.61 7.13 -7.96
CA THR A 149 15.97 8.45 -7.97
C THR A 149 16.54 9.35 -6.90
N GLY A 150 17.40 10.26 -7.33
CA GLY A 150 17.73 11.46 -6.56
C GLY A 150 16.48 12.27 -6.22
N GLY A 151 16.57 13.05 -5.14
CA GLY A 151 15.61 14.10 -4.85
C GLY A 151 15.95 15.36 -5.64
N TYR A 152 14.95 16.19 -5.95
CA TYR A 152 15.20 17.55 -6.42
C TYR A 152 15.36 18.51 -5.25
N GLU A 153 16.29 19.44 -5.37
CA GLU A 153 16.53 20.44 -4.32
C GLU A 153 15.27 21.28 -4.05
N GLY A 154 14.87 21.36 -2.79
CA GLY A 154 13.68 22.11 -2.37
C GLY A 154 12.34 21.42 -2.63
N CYS A 155 12.34 20.15 -3.03
CA CYS A 155 11.14 19.33 -3.18
C CYS A 155 11.05 18.22 -2.13
N ASP A 156 9.85 17.98 -1.62
CA ASP A 156 9.56 16.81 -0.79
C ASP A 156 9.20 15.61 -1.68
N ALA A 157 9.79 14.45 -1.42
CA ALA A 157 9.62 13.25 -2.24
C ALA A 157 8.86 12.13 -1.52
N ALA A 158 8.13 11.33 -2.31
CA ALA A 158 7.30 10.26 -1.78
C ALA A 158 7.09 9.11 -2.74
N VAL A 159 7.41 7.90 -2.30
CA VAL A 159 7.39 6.70 -3.12
C VAL A 159 6.06 5.95 -2.98
N THR A 160 5.48 5.62 -4.13
CA THR A 160 4.30 4.76 -4.26
C THR A 160 4.67 3.54 -5.10
N PRO A 161 4.59 2.31 -4.55
CA PRO A 161 4.77 1.12 -5.36
C PRO A 161 3.61 0.97 -6.34
N VAL A 162 3.93 0.49 -7.53
CA VAL A 162 2.95 0.19 -8.59
C VAL A 162 3.30 -1.14 -9.25
N LEU A 163 2.31 -1.83 -9.80
CA LEU A 163 2.56 -3.01 -10.63
C LEU A 163 3.47 -2.62 -11.80
N GLY A 164 4.55 -3.38 -11.99
CA GLY A 164 5.33 -3.30 -13.21
C GLY A 164 4.58 -3.90 -14.39
N THR A 165 4.82 -3.37 -15.59
CA THR A 165 4.47 -4.07 -16.83
C THR A 165 5.43 -5.24 -17.03
N TRP A 166 5.06 -6.25 -17.82
CA TRP A 166 5.97 -7.36 -18.16
C TRP A 166 7.27 -6.87 -18.84
N SER A 167 7.23 -5.69 -19.48
CA SER A 167 8.40 -5.01 -20.06
C SER A 167 9.25 -4.24 -19.04
N GLY A 168 8.86 -4.17 -17.76
CA GLY A 168 9.61 -3.50 -16.70
C GLY A 168 9.60 -1.98 -16.77
N GLU A 169 8.78 -1.38 -17.64
CA GLU A 169 8.72 0.06 -17.87
C GLU A 169 7.32 0.58 -17.53
N VAL A 170 7.27 1.61 -16.69
CA VAL A 170 6.03 2.33 -16.33
C VAL A 170 6.15 3.77 -16.79
N ASN A 171 5.09 4.29 -17.38
CA ASN A 171 5.04 5.66 -17.83
C ASN A 171 4.47 6.55 -16.73
N ALA A 172 5.21 7.57 -16.31
CA ALA A 172 4.76 8.52 -15.28
C ALA A 172 3.46 9.24 -15.65
N SER A 173 3.18 9.40 -16.95
CA SER A 173 1.94 10.02 -17.45
C SER A 173 0.69 9.20 -17.13
N ASP A 174 0.84 7.88 -16.91
CA ASP A 174 -0.24 6.96 -16.55
C ASP A 174 -0.49 6.89 -15.03
N TYR A 175 0.05 7.83 -14.24
CA TYR A 175 0.06 7.77 -12.78
C TYR A 175 -1.30 7.42 -12.15
N GLU A 176 -2.39 7.99 -12.65
CA GLU A 176 -3.75 7.75 -12.11
C GLU A 176 -4.18 6.29 -12.26
N ARG A 177 -3.90 5.71 -13.44
CA ARG A 177 -4.16 4.29 -13.71
C ARG A 177 -3.22 3.43 -12.88
N LEU A 178 -1.93 3.74 -12.80
CA LEU A 178 -0.96 2.96 -12.03
C LEU A 178 -1.31 2.90 -10.54
N ILE A 179 -1.79 4.00 -9.95
CA ILE A 179 -2.23 4.02 -8.55
C ILE A 179 -3.52 3.21 -8.35
N SER A 180 -4.42 3.25 -9.32
CA SER A 180 -5.69 2.51 -9.28
C SER A 180 -5.50 1.01 -9.52
N ASP A 181 -4.56 0.66 -10.39
CA ASP A 181 -4.12 -0.72 -10.66
C ASP A 181 -3.41 -1.30 -9.43
N GLY A 182 -2.83 -0.47 -8.56
CA GLY A 182 -2.28 -0.90 -7.28
C GLY A 182 -0.92 -1.59 -7.40
N PHE A 183 -0.59 -2.42 -6.41
CA PHE A 183 0.72 -3.07 -6.28
C PHE A 183 0.63 -4.36 -5.45
N LEU A 184 1.71 -5.14 -5.45
CA LEU A 184 1.79 -6.38 -4.68
C LEU A 184 2.46 -6.17 -3.32
N LEU A 185 1.80 -6.60 -2.26
CA LEU A 185 2.44 -6.88 -0.98
C LEU A 185 2.76 -8.37 -0.88
N THR A 186 3.78 -8.71 -0.09
CA THR A 186 4.00 -10.07 0.39
C THR A 186 3.88 -10.07 1.92
N TRP A 187 3.55 -11.24 2.48
CA TRP A 187 3.62 -11.45 3.92
C TRP A 187 4.39 -12.73 4.23
N GLU A 188 5.15 -12.69 5.32
CA GLU A 188 5.80 -13.87 5.86
C GLU A 188 4.87 -14.54 6.88
N SER A 189 4.87 -15.87 6.95
CA SER A 189 4.25 -16.56 8.09
C SER A 189 4.99 -16.15 9.35
N ALA A 190 4.27 -15.87 10.44
CA ALA A 190 4.90 -15.69 11.74
C ALA A 190 5.91 -16.82 12.00
N PRO A 191 7.12 -16.52 12.50
CA PRO A 191 8.08 -17.57 12.79
C PRO A 191 7.42 -18.61 13.69
N THR A 192 7.54 -19.88 13.31
CA THR A 192 7.01 -21.06 13.98
C THR A 192 7.45 -21.18 15.45
N SER A 193 8.37 -20.33 15.92
CA SER A 193 8.86 -20.27 17.30
C SER A 193 7.85 -19.72 18.32
N TRP A 194 6.68 -19.21 17.91
CA TRP A 194 5.59 -18.88 18.84
C TRP A 194 4.61 -20.05 19.08
N LEU A 195 4.80 -21.21 18.40
CA LEU A 195 3.98 -22.41 18.63
C LEU A 195 4.47 -23.25 19.81
N GLU A 196 5.63 -22.92 20.40
CA GLU A 196 5.97 -23.33 21.76
C GLU A 196 5.87 -22.11 22.67
N VAL A 197 5.34 -22.32 23.89
CA VAL A 197 5.13 -21.32 24.95
C VAL A 197 3.79 -20.57 24.89
N ARG A 198 2.70 -21.32 25.11
CA ARG A 198 1.86 -21.21 26.33
C ARG A 198 0.79 -22.31 26.30
N VAL A 199 1.20 -23.54 26.62
CA VAL A 199 0.31 -24.38 27.45
C VAL A 199 0.44 -23.79 28.85
N LEU A 200 -0.35 -22.75 29.16
CA LEU A 200 -0.62 -22.46 30.56
C LEU A 200 -1.46 -23.66 31.03
N ASN A 201 -0.80 -24.62 31.66
CA ASN A 201 -1.45 -25.54 32.57
C ASN A 201 -2.22 -24.67 33.57
N LEU A 202 -3.52 -24.54 33.35
CA LEU A 202 -4.42 -24.14 34.42
C LEU A 202 -4.47 -25.34 35.35
N SER A 203 -3.57 -25.36 36.33
CA SER A 203 -3.76 -26.14 37.54
C SER A 203 -5.14 -25.79 38.09
N PRO A 204 -5.97 -26.77 38.47
CA PRO A 204 -7.17 -26.46 39.22
C PRO A 204 -6.71 -25.90 40.58
N LEU A 205 -7.03 -24.64 40.86
CA LEU A 205 -6.90 -24.10 42.21
C LEU A 205 -7.99 -24.72 43.11
N PRO A 206 -7.68 -24.91 44.40
CA PRO A 206 -8.42 -25.78 45.32
C PRO A 206 -9.84 -25.32 45.66
#